data_AF-A0A4U2Y060-F1
#
_entry.id   AF-A0A4U2Y060-F1
#
_cell.length_a   1.000
_cell.length_b   1.000
_cell.length_c   1.000
_cell.angle_alpha   90.00
_cell.angle_beta   90.00
_cell.angle_gamma   90.00
#
_symmetry.space_group_name_H-M   'P 1'
#
loop_
_entity.id
_entity.type
_entity.pdbx_description
1 polymer ?
#
loop_
_entity_poly.entity_id
_entity_poly.type
_entity_poly.pdbx_seq_one_letter_code
_entity_poly.pdbx_strand_id
1 'polypeptide(L)' 'MSTTKLTIVPVTLDPITDNSSSTTSPQNSPEPSCIIKTTSAEISFYNGVDERIIQTILKELNNQ' A
#
# COMPACT_ATOMS: atom_id res chain seq x y z
N MET A 1 6.74 43.32 0.05
CA MET A 1 6.66 41.94 0.61
C MET A 1 7.52 41.92 1.86
N SER A 2 6.91 41.85 3.06
CA SER A 2 7.66 41.85 4.32
C SER A 2 8.27 40.46 4.53
N THR A 3 9.60 40.37 4.62
CA THR A 3 10.33 39.13 4.89
C THR A 3 10.48 38.95 6.40
N THR A 4 9.44 38.44 7.06
CA THR A 4 9.51 38.12 8.49
C THR A 4 10.55 37.02 8.69
N LYS A 5 11.67 37.35 9.35
CA LYS A 5 12.76 36.40 9.63
C LYS A 5 12.26 35.39 10.67
N LEU A 6 11.88 34.20 10.21
CA LEU A 6 11.49 33.10 11.09
C LEU A 6 12.74 32.51 11.75
N THR A 7 12.72 32.42 13.07
CA THR A 7 13.78 31.76 13.84
C THR A 7 13.22 30.43 14.35
N ILE A 8 13.65 29.34 13.75
CA ILE A 8 13.28 27.98 14.17
C ILE A 8 14.37 27.49 15.10
N VAL A 9 14.01 27.21 16.36
CA VAL A 9 14.91 26.65 17.36
C VAL A 9 14.64 25.16 17.46
N PRO A 10 15.64 24.29 17.20
CA PRO A 10 15.47 22.86 17.41
C PRO A 10 15.35 22.60 18.90
N VAL A 11 14.33 21.84 19.27
CA VAL A 11 14.17 21.31 20.63
C VAL A 11 14.15 19.79 20.55
N THR A 12 14.80 19.16 21.51
CA THR A 12 14.70 17.72 21.73
C THR A 12 13.59 17.51 22.74
N LEU A 13 12.56 16.76 22.35
CA LEU A 13 11.49 16.36 23.26
C LEU A 13 11.79 14.94 23.75
N ASP A 14 11.71 14.73 25.05
CA ASP A 14 11.80 13.39 25.61
C ASP A 14 10.54 12.60 25.21
N PRO A 15 10.68 11.42 24.61
CA PRO A 15 9.53 10.63 24.22
C PRO A 15 8.79 10.17 25.48
N ILE A 16 7.49 10.43 25.54
CA ILE A 16 6.62 9.78 26.50
C ILE A 16 6.66 8.30 26.14
N THR A 17 7.15 7.47 27.06
CA THR A 17 7.06 6.01 26.92
C THR A 17 5.60 5.63 27.14
N ASP A 18 4.79 5.83 26.11
CA ASP A 18 3.52 5.14 26.04
C ASP A 18 3.87 3.68 25.79
N ASN A 19 3.43 2.79 26.68
CA ASN A 19 3.57 1.33 26.56
C ASN A 19 2.85 0.76 25.33
N SER A 20 2.41 1.62 24.40
CA SER A 20 2.22 1.25 23.01
C SER A 20 3.58 0.83 22.46
N SER A 21 3.94 -0.42 22.74
CA SER A 21 4.78 -1.26 21.90
C SER A 21 4.73 -0.68 20.50
N SER A 22 5.87 -0.19 20.00
CA SER A 22 6.06 -0.14 18.57
C SER A 22 6.03 -1.59 18.11
N THR A 23 4.83 -2.16 18.05
CA THR A 23 4.53 -3.20 17.12
C THR A 23 4.85 -2.50 15.83
N THR A 24 6.05 -2.76 15.30
CA THR A 24 6.32 -2.59 13.90
C THR A 24 5.09 -3.17 13.25
N SER A 25 4.16 -2.31 12.79
CA SER A 25 3.15 -2.76 11.87
C SER A 25 3.97 -3.53 10.86
N PRO A 26 3.71 -4.82 10.62
CA PRO A 26 4.23 -5.39 9.40
C PRO A 26 3.89 -4.34 8.35
N GLN A 27 4.87 -3.90 7.55
CA GLN A 27 4.51 -3.24 6.32
C GLN A 27 3.60 -4.26 5.64
N ASN A 28 2.30 -4.15 5.85
CA ASN A 28 1.32 -5.08 5.35
C ASN A 28 1.41 -4.82 3.86
N SER A 29 2.22 -5.65 3.19
CA SER A 29 2.23 -5.69 1.74
C SER A 29 0.76 -5.73 1.34
N PRO A 30 0.29 -4.81 0.48
CA PRO A 30 -1.12 -4.76 0.15
C PRO A 30 -1.58 -6.15 -0.25
N GLU A 31 -2.61 -6.67 0.41
CA GLU A 31 -3.11 -8.01 0.10
C GLU A 31 -3.79 -7.96 -1.28
N PRO A 32 -3.55 -8.93 -2.17
CA PRO A 32 -4.25 -8.97 -3.44
C PRO A 32 -5.75 -9.13 -3.22
N SER A 33 -6.54 -8.33 -3.94
CA SER A 33 -8.00 -8.38 -3.90
C SER A 33 -8.58 -9.54 -4.72
N CYS A 34 -7.83 -10.03 -5.71
CA CYS A 34 -8.20 -11.18 -6.52
C CYS A 34 -6.94 -11.91 -6.99
N ILE A 35 -6.97 -13.26 -7.00
CA ILE A 35 -5.89 -14.08 -7.52
C ILE A 35 -6.47 -15.08 -8.53
N ILE A 36 -5.90 -15.11 -9.73
CA ILE A 36 -6.19 -16.13 -10.75
C ILE A 36 -5.02 -17.10 -10.77
N LYS A 37 -5.29 -18.40 -10.58
CA LYS A 37 -4.29 -19.47 -10.68
C LYS A 37 -4.56 -20.32 -11.91
N THR A 38 -3.55 -20.46 -12.76
CA THR A 38 -3.55 -21.36 -13.91
C THR A 38 -2.53 -22.48 -13.69
N THR A 39 -2.49 -23.47 -14.59
CA THR A 39 -1.53 -24.58 -14.50
C THR A 39 -0.06 -24.11 -14.53
N SER A 40 0.22 -22.96 -15.15
CA SER A 40 1.57 -22.46 -15.39
C SER A 40 1.88 -21.11 -14.73
N ALA A 41 0.89 -20.38 -14.22
CA ALA A 41 1.08 -19.04 -13.68
C ALA A 41 0.08 -18.66 -12.58
N GLU A 42 0.45 -17.66 -11.80
CA GLU A 42 -0.41 -16.99 -10.83
C GLU A 42 -0.46 -15.49 -11.16
N ILE A 43 -1.66 -14.92 -11.20
CA ILE A 43 -1.91 -13.52 -11.49
C ILE A 43 -2.60 -12.90 -10.29
N SER A 44 -1.95 -11.91 -9.66
CA SER A 44 -2.47 -11.21 -8.48
C SER A 44 -2.93 -9.79 -8.85
N PHE A 45 -4.18 -9.47 -8.54
CA PHE A 45 -4.75 -8.14 -8.70
C PHE A 45 -4.80 -7.43 -7.35
N TYR A 46 -4.34 -6.18 -7.31
CA TYR A 46 -4.39 -5.32 -6.14
C TYR A 46 -5.51 -4.29 -6.26
N ASN A 47 -5.77 -3.60 -5.17
CA ASN A 47 -6.87 -2.64 -5.11
C ASN A 47 -6.70 -1.51 -6.15
N GLY A 48 -7.80 -1.09 -6.78
CA GLY A 48 -7.81 -0.07 -7.84
C GLY A 48 -7.84 -0.60 -9.28
N VAL A 49 -7.85 -1.92 -9.49
CA VAL A 49 -8.09 -2.52 -10.81
C VAL A 49 -9.59 -2.56 -11.10
N ASP A 50 -9.99 -2.08 -12.29
CA ASP A 50 -11.37 -2.13 -12.76
C ASP A 50 -11.83 -3.57 -13.04
N GLU A 51 -13.04 -3.92 -12.60
CA GLU A 51 -13.62 -5.26 -12.77
C GLU A 51 -13.66 -5.73 -14.23
N ARG A 52 -13.82 -4.80 -15.19
CA ARG A 52 -13.89 -5.10 -16.63
C ARG A 52 -12.55 -5.59 -17.15
N ILE A 53 -11.45 -5.12 -16.57
CA ILE A 53 -10.09 -5.58 -16.90
C ILE A 53 -9.93 -7.02 -16.46
N ILE A 54 -10.35 -7.35 -15.22
CA ILE A 54 -10.29 -8.72 -14.69
C ILE A 54 -11.13 -9.67 -15.54
N GLN A 55 -12.36 -9.26 -15.89
CA GLN A 55 -13.25 -10.03 -16.77
C GLN A 55 -12.65 -10.26 -18.16
N THR A 56 -12.01 -9.24 -18.74
CA THR A 56 -11.36 -9.35 -20.04
C THR A 56 -10.19 -10.33 -20.00
N ILE A 57 -9.35 -10.24 -18.96
CA ILE A 57 -8.23 -11.16 -18.76
C ILE A 57 -8.75 -12.60 -18.60
N LEU A 58 -9.77 -12.81 -17.79
CA LEU A 58 -10.37 -14.14 -17.59
C LEU A 58 -10.91 -14.71 -18.90
N LYS A 59 -11.58 -13.89 -19.72
CA LYS A 59 -12.10 -14.28 -21.03
C LYS A 59 -10.96 -14.66 -21.97
N GLU A 60 -9.90 -13.87 -22.04
CA GLU A 60 -8.75 -14.16 -22.90
C GLU A 60 -8.03 -15.44 -22.48
N LEU A 61 -7.88 -15.67 -21.18
CA LEU A 61 -7.28 -16.91 -20.64
C LEU A 61 -8.12 -18.16 -20.93
N ASN A 62 -9.44 -18.05 -21.00
CA ASN A 62 -10.33 -19.16 -21.32
C ASN A 62 -10.45 -19.43 -22.83
N ASN A 63 -10.06 -18.44 -23.65
CA ASN A 63 -10.07 -18.54 -25.10
C ASN A 63 -8.74 -19.09 -25.67
N GLN A 64 -7.79 -19.43 -24.80
CA GLN A 64 -6.50 -20.03 -25.11
C GLN A 64 -6.60 -21.57 -25.11
#